data_AF-M1ZB80-F1
#
_entry.id   AF-M1ZB80-F1
#
_cell.length_a   1.000
_cell.length_b   1.000
_cell.length_c   1.000
_cell.angle_alpha   90.00
_cell.angle_beta   90.00
_cell.angle_gamma   90.00
#
_symmetry.space_group_name_H-M   'P 1'
#
loop_
_entity.id
_entity.type
_entity.pdbx_description
1 polymer ?
#
loop_
_entity_poly.entity_id
_entity_poly.type
_entity_poly.pdbx_seq_one_letter_code
_entity_poly.pdbx_strand_id
1 'polypeptide(L)'
;MFKPHDYAYQIEVTVKAMFNCDKYDIGGIVDVNFIERQPFIAIALVMGNFYNKVDISYKEKINDFLGKYYSEMGKSISEIGEEKLKEIMKDFTSIVSTI
;
A
#
# COMPACT_ATOMS: atom_id res chain seq x y z
N MET A 1 -10.93 17.68 -6.67
CA MET A 1 -11.30 17.56 -5.24
C MET A 1 -10.71 16.27 -4.74
N PHE A 2 -9.98 16.31 -3.63
CA PHE A 2 -9.40 15.12 -3.01
C PHE A 2 -10.49 14.12 -2.62
N LYS A 3 -10.36 12.87 -3.04
CA LYS A 3 -11.31 11.78 -2.75
C LYS A 3 -10.56 10.61 -2.10
N PRO A 4 -10.45 10.58 -0.77
CA PRO A 4 -9.74 9.52 -0.04
C PRO A 4 -10.16 8.10 -0.45
N HIS A 5 -11.46 7.89 -0.62
CA HIS A 5 -12.03 6.60 -1.00
C HIS A 5 -11.52 6.06 -2.34
N ASP A 6 -11.29 6.92 -3.33
CA ASP A 6 -10.81 6.51 -4.65
C ASP A 6 -9.39 5.92 -4.56
N TYR A 7 -8.54 6.47 -3.68
CA TYR A 7 -7.20 5.95 -3.42
C TYR A 7 -7.25 4.65 -2.60
N ALA A 8 -8.12 4.58 -1.60
CA ALA A 8 -8.34 3.35 -0.84
C ALA A 8 -8.75 2.19 -1.76
N TYR A 9 -9.64 2.46 -2.72
CA TYR A 9 -10.09 1.47 -3.69
C TYR A 9 -8.94 1.01 -4.61
N GLN A 10 -8.06 1.90 -5.06
CA GLN A 10 -6.88 1.52 -5.85
C GLN A 10 -5.93 0.59 -5.08
N ILE A 11 -5.71 0.87 -3.80
CA ILE A 11 -4.92 0.00 -2.92
C ILE A 11 -5.63 -1.35 -2.74
N GLU A 12 -6.95 -1.37 -2.50
CA GLU A 12 -7.75 -2.60 -2.37
C GLU A 12 -7.61 -3.50 -3.61
N VAL A 13 -7.76 -2.93 -4.80
CA VAL A 13 -7.60 -3.64 -6.09
C VAL A 13 -6.21 -4.27 -6.19
N THR A 14 -5.16 -3.53 -5.79
CA THR A 14 -3.80 -4.04 -5.80
C THR A 14 -3.62 -5.19 -4.80
N VAL A 15 -4.13 -5.06 -3.58
CA VAL A 15 -4.05 -6.14 -2.58
C VAL A 15 -4.76 -7.40 -3.08
N LYS A 16 -5.99 -7.27 -3.60
CA LYS A 16 -6.74 -8.40 -4.17
C LYS A 16 -5.96 -9.11 -5.26
N ALA A 17 -5.37 -8.35 -6.18
CA ALA A 17 -4.57 -8.90 -7.27
C ALA A 17 -3.31 -9.63 -6.77
N MET A 18 -2.59 -9.06 -5.79
CA MET A 18 -1.33 -9.62 -5.31
C MET A 18 -1.49 -10.88 -4.44
N PHE A 19 -2.61 -10.99 -3.75
CA PHE A 19 -2.88 -12.12 -2.85
C PHE A 19 -3.92 -13.10 -3.41
N ASN A 20 -4.52 -12.81 -4.56
CA ASN A 20 -5.64 -13.57 -5.13
C ASN A 20 -6.74 -13.82 -4.08
N CYS A 21 -7.25 -12.74 -3.50
CA CYS A 21 -8.19 -12.74 -2.37
C CYS A 21 -9.38 -11.80 -2.62
N ASP A 22 -10.40 -11.94 -1.78
CA ASP A 22 -11.65 -11.19 -1.85
C ASP A 22 -11.85 -10.26 -0.65
N LYS A 23 -12.97 -9.53 -0.68
CA LYS A 23 -13.32 -8.59 0.41
C LYS A 23 -13.38 -9.32 1.75
N TYR A 24 -12.79 -8.71 2.78
CA TYR A 24 -12.68 -9.21 4.15
C TYR A 24 -11.66 -10.35 4.38
N ASP A 25 -11.00 -10.84 3.33
CA ASP A 25 -9.86 -11.74 3.52
C ASP A 25 -8.70 -11.02 4.23
N ILE A 26 -7.68 -11.80 4.56
CA ILE A 26 -6.48 -11.33 5.28
C ILE A 26 -6.89 -10.61 6.58
N GLY A 27 -7.83 -11.20 7.32
CA GLY A 27 -8.31 -10.67 8.58
C GLY A 27 -9.03 -9.33 8.48
N GLY A 28 -9.64 -9.01 7.33
CA GLY A 28 -10.37 -7.77 7.11
C GLY A 28 -9.53 -6.61 6.55
N ILE A 29 -8.24 -6.83 6.24
CA ILE A 29 -7.40 -5.80 5.61
C ILE A 29 -7.89 -5.47 4.19
N VAL A 30 -8.46 -6.46 3.49
CA VAL A 30 -9.04 -6.30 2.15
C VAL A 30 -10.45 -5.70 2.25
N ASP A 31 -10.55 -4.49 2.79
CA ASP A 31 -11.77 -3.70 2.87
C ASP A 31 -11.41 -2.23 2.63
N VAL A 32 -12.01 -1.63 1.60
CA VAL A 32 -11.80 -0.22 1.25
C VAL A 32 -11.95 0.73 2.45
N ASN A 33 -12.88 0.45 3.37
CA ASN A 33 -13.10 1.30 4.55
C ASN A 33 -11.99 1.14 5.59
N PHE A 34 -11.41 -0.05 5.70
CA PHE A 34 -10.23 -0.27 6.52
C PHE A 34 -9.03 0.46 5.91
N ILE A 35 -8.82 0.28 4.60
CA ILE A 35 -7.70 0.88 3.86
C ILE A 35 -7.78 2.40 3.87
N GLU A 36 -8.97 3.00 3.79
CA GLU A 36 -9.11 4.46 3.88
C GLU A 36 -8.62 5.00 5.23
N ARG A 37 -8.83 4.25 6.31
CA ARG A 37 -8.39 4.59 7.67
C ARG A 37 -6.94 4.19 7.96
N GLN A 38 -6.42 3.17 7.30
CA GLN A 38 -5.11 2.57 7.55
C GLN A 38 -4.42 2.11 6.24
N PRO A 39 -4.17 3.02 5.28
CA PRO A 39 -3.70 2.66 3.94
C PRO A 39 -2.31 2.03 3.98
N PHE A 40 -1.43 2.51 4.87
CA PHE A 40 -0.06 2.05 4.93
C PHE A 40 0.06 0.59 5.41
N ILE A 41 -0.90 0.09 6.21
CA ILE A 41 -0.91 -1.32 6.62
C ILE A 41 -1.10 -2.24 5.41
N ALA A 42 -2.08 -1.93 4.55
CA ALA A 42 -2.35 -2.69 3.34
C ALA A 42 -1.18 -2.61 2.33
N ILE A 43 -0.57 -1.43 2.19
CA ILE A 43 0.62 -1.23 1.35
C ILE A 43 1.81 -2.04 1.89
N ALA A 44 2.10 -1.95 3.19
CA ALA A 44 3.21 -2.69 3.81
C ALA A 44 3.00 -4.20 3.74
N LEU A 45 1.76 -4.69 3.82
CA LEU A 45 1.42 -6.09 3.60
C LEU A 45 1.82 -6.54 2.18
N VAL A 46 1.51 -5.76 1.14
CA VAL A 46 1.91 -6.05 -0.24
C VAL A 46 3.44 -6.03 -0.38
N MET A 47 4.12 -5.03 0.17
CA MET A 47 5.59 -4.98 0.17
C MET A 47 6.21 -6.21 0.87
N GLY A 48 5.67 -6.60 2.02
CA GLY A 48 6.11 -7.76 2.79
C GLY A 48 5.96 -9.09 2.04
N ASN A 49 4.91 -9.24 1.22
CA ASN A 49 4.71 -10.43 0.38
C ASN A 49 5.87 -10.68 -0.59
N PHE A 50 6.53 -9.61 -1.05
CA PHE A 50 7.67 -9.69 -1.96
C PHE A 50 9.01 -9.86 -1.25
N TYR A 51 9.13 -9.42 0.01
CA TYR A 51 10.40 -9.27 0.69
C TYR A 51 11.28 -10.54 0.68
N ASN A 52 10.68 -11.73 0.83
CA ASN A 52 11.41 -13.01 0.80
C ASN A 52 11.51 -13.64 -0.60
N LYS A 53 10.85 -13.09 -1.61
CA LYS A 53 10.75 -13.64 -2.97
C LYS A 53 11.68 -12.97 -3.98
N VAL A 54 12.26 -11.82 -3.63
CA VAL A 54 13.05 -10.98 -4.53
C VAL A 54 14.54 -10.98 -4.18
N ASP A 55 15.39 -10.60 -5.14
CA ASP A 55 16.83 -10.44 -4.93
C ASP A 55 17.17 -9.24 -4.01
N ILE A 56 18.46 -9.10 -3.69
CA ILE A 56 18.97 -8.07 -2.77
C ILE A 56 18.62 -6.65 -3.25
N SER A 57 18.71 -6.38 -4.55
CA SER A 57 18.46 -5.04 -5.09
C SER A 57 16.99 -4.62 -4.92
N TYR A 58 16.06 -5.57 -5.02
CA TYR A 58 14.65 -5.31 -4.77
C TYR A 58 14.30 -5.23 -3.30
N LYS A 59 14.99 -6.00 -2.43
CA LYS A 59 14.87 -5.84 -0.97
C LYS A 59 15.25 -4.43 -0.55
N GLU A 60 16.32 -3.87 -1.11
CA GLU A 60 16.73 -2.48 -0.87
C GLU A 60 15.63 -1.50 -1.28
N LYS A 61 15.04 -1.65 -2.48
CA LYS A 61 13.91 -0.80 -2.91
C LYS A 61 12.71 -0.86 -1.96
N ILE A 62 12.36 -2.05 -1.47
CA ILE A 62 11.28 -2.22 -0.49
C ILE A 62 11.64 -1.53 0.83
N ASN A 63 12.87 -1.69 1.32
CA ASN A 63 13.34 -1.04 2.55
C ASN A 63 13.35 0.48 2.43
N ASP A 64 13.82 1.01 1.30
CA ASP A 64 13.84 2.45 1.02
C ASP A 64 12.41 3.01 1.00
N PHE A 65 11.48 2.33 0.34
CA PHE A 65 10.06 2.72 0.33
C PHE A 65 9.47 2.74 1.74
N LEU A 66 9.64 1.64 2.49
CA LEU A 66 9.11 1.54 3.85
C LEU A 66 9.73 2.58 4.78
N GLY A 67 11.04 2.81 4.69
CA GLY A 67 11.74 3.82 5.48
C GLY A 67 11.31 5.25 5.14
N LYS A 68 11.14 5.56 3.85
CA LYS A 68 10.71 6.88 3.35
C LYS A 68 9.32 7.28 3.85
N TYR A 69 8.42 6.30 4.01
CA TYR A 69 7.01 6.54 4.36
C TYR A 69 6.60 6.03 5.73
N TYR A 70 7.56 5.56 6.55
CA TYR A 70 7.30 5.01 7.87
C TYR A 70 6.51 5.96 8.78
N SER A 71 6.74 7.26 8.68
CA SER A 71 6.04 8.29 9.46
C SER A 71 4.54 8.39 9.17
N GLU A 72 4.07 7.80 8.08
CA GLU A 72 2.66 7.79 7.68
C GLU A 72 1.91 6.56 8.22
N MET A 73 2.62 5.64 8.89
CA MET A 73 2.01 4.50 9.55
C MET A 73 1.01 4.95 10.62
N GLY A 74 -0.17 4.34 10.63
CA GLY A 74 -1.25 4.66 11.57
C GLY A 74 -2.18 5.79 11.14
N LYS A 75 -1.81 6.58 10.12
CA LYS A 75 -2.62 7.70 9.61
C LYS A 75 -3.59 7.25 8.53
N SER A 76 -4.79 7.82 8.54
CA SER A 76 -5.75 7.69 7.44
C SER A 76 -5.31 8.43 6.18
N ILE A 77 -5.94 8.11 5.05
CA ILE A 77 -5.68 8.80 3.77
C ILE A 77 -5.89 10.32 3.90
N SER A 78 -6.91 10.74 4.63
CA SER A 78 -7.20 12.16 4.86
C SER A 78 -6.10 12.85 5.66
N GLU A 79 -5.52 12.18 6.66
CA GLU A 79 -4.44 12.71 7.50
C GLU A 79 -3.10 12.76 6.76
N ILE A 80 -2.85 11.82 5.84
CA ILE A 80 -1.65 11.83 4.98
C ILE A 80 -1.71 13.02 3.99
N GLY A 81 -2.90 13.33 3.48
CA GLY A 81 -3.11 14.40 2.52
C GLY A 81 -2.79 14.00 1.07
N GLU A 82 -3.42 14.70 0.12
CA GLU A 82 -3.43 14.30 -1.29
C GLU A 82 -2.04 14.27 -1.93
N GLU A 83 -1.21 15.29 -1.69
CA GLU A 83 0.11 15.40 -2.31
C GLU A 83 1.02 14.25 -1.88
N LYS A 84 1.08 13.97 -0.57
CA LYS A 84 1.92 12.90 -0.04
C LYS A 84 1.42 11.53 -0.48
N LEU A 85 0.11 11.33 -0.51
CA LEU A 85 -0.49 10.09 -0.98
C LEU A 85 -0.21 9.83 -2.45
N LYS A 86 -0.21 10.86 -3.31
CA LYS A 86 0.20 10.71 -4.71
C LYS A 86 1.63 10.22 -4.85
N GLU A 87 2.56 10.72 -4.02
CA GLU A 87 3.93 10.21 -3.99
C GLU A 87 3.97 8.73 -3.57
N ILE A 88 3.26 8.39 -2.49
CA ILE A 88 3.18 7.00 -2.00
C ILE A 88 2.65 6.08 -3.09
N MET A 89 1.54 6.44 -3.75
CA MET A 89 0.91 5.61 -4.78
C MET A 89 1.80 5.46 -6.02
N LYS A 90 2.52 6.51 -6.39
CA LYS A 90 3.48 6.46 -7.51
C LYS A 90 4.60 5.47 -7.21
N ASP A 91 5.24 5.59 -6.06
CA ASP A 91 6.36 4.73 -5.68
C ASP A 91 5.89 3.29 -5.44
N PHE A 92 4.73 3.11 -4.81
CA PHE A 92 4.08 1.81 -4.59
C PHE A 92 3.81 1.07 -5.91
N THR A 93 3.13 1.75 -6.85
CA THR A 93 2.81 1.15 -8.17
C THR A 93 4.07 0.84 -8.96
N SER A 94 5.08 1.71 -8.89
CA SER A 94 6.38 1.48 -9.53
C SER A 94 7.01 0.17 -9.06
N ILE A 95 7.08 -0.05 -7.75
CA ILE A 95 7.62 -1.30 -7.18
C ILE A 95 6.78 -2.51 -7.60
N VAL A 96 5.46 -2.45 -7.42
CA VAL A 96 4.56 -3.56 -7.75
C VAL A 96 4.63 -3.94 -9.23
N SER A 97 4.75 -2.97 -10.14
CA SER A 97 4.82 -3.22 -11.59
C SER A 97 6.17 -3.75 -12.09
N THR A 98 7.22 -3.63 -11.27
CA THR A 98 8.57 -4.08 -11.65
C THR A 98 8.86 -5.51 -11.20
N ILE A 99 8.08 -6.03 -10.25
CA ILE A 99 8.22 -7.40 -9.70
C ILE A 99 7.34 -8.36 -10.51
#